data_AF-A0A960MQC8-F1
#
_entry.id   AF-A0A960MQC8-F1
#
_cell.length_a   1.000
_cell.length_b   1.000
_cell.length_c   1.000
_cell.angle_alpha   90.00
_cell.angle_beta   90.00
_cell.angle_gamma   90.00
#
_symmetry.space_group_name_H-M   'P 1'
#
loop_
_entity.id
_entity.type
_entity.pdbx_description
1 polymer ?
#
loop_
_entity_poly.entity_id
_entity_poly.type
_entity_poly.pdbx_seq_one_letter_code
_entity_poly.pdbx_strand_id
1 'polypeptide(L)' 'MNTILFGMKSSGKTSFGKKLAEKLGKAFIDTDHLIEQTFQATAQKKLTVSQIYQEVGPVTFRALEYEVIQS' A
#
# COMPACT_ATOMS: atom_id res chain seq x y z
N MET A 1 -7.27 -16.87 -1.79
CA MET A 1 -6.19 -16.79 -0.77
C MET A 1 -5.15 -15.77 -1.21
N ASN A 2 -4.94 -14.75 -0.37
CA ASN A 2 -4.01 -13.65 -0.63
C ASN A 2 -2.66 -13.93 0.05
N THR A 3 -1.58 -13.44 -0.55
CA THR A 3 -0.22 -13.54 -0.01
C THR A 3 0.26 -12.13 0.31
N ILE A 4 0.58 -11.87 1.59
CA ILE A 4 1.02 -10.55 2.05
C ILE A 4 2.54 -10.58 2.25
N LEU A 5 3.25 -9.61 1.67
CA LEU A 5 4.68 -9.41 1.85
C LEU A 5 4.92 -8.23 2.79
N PHE A 6 5.50 -8.48 3.96
CA PHE A 6 5.81 -7.46 4.97
C PHE A 6 7.32 -7.31 5.19
N GLY A 7 7.75 -6.18 5.75
CA GLY A 7 9.17 -5.87 6.01
C GLY A 7 9.53 -4.42 5.70
N MET A 8 10.78 -4.02 6.01
CA MET A 8 11.26 -2.64 5.89
C MET A 8 11.21 -2.10 4.45
N LYS A 9 11.07 -0.78 4.28
CA LYS A 9 11.27 -0.14 2.97
C LYS A 9 12.65 -0.55 2.40
N SER A 10 12.74 -0.68 1.08
CA SER A 10 13.96 -1.13 0.37
C SER A 10 14.42 -2.57 0.63
N SER A 11 13.67 -3.40 1.36
CA SER A 11 14.00 -4.84 1.53
C SER A 11 13.68 -5.72 0.31
N GLY A 12 13.35 -5.13 -0.83
CA GLY A 12 13.08 -5.86 -2.08
C GLY A 12 11.68 -6.44 -2.24
N LYS A 13 10.73 -6.12 -1.35
CA LYS A 13 9.35 -6.68 -1.36
C LYS A 13 8.64 -6.50 -2.69
N THR A 14 8.70 -5.31 -3.29
CA THR A 14 8.07 -5.02 -4.58
C THR A 14 8.68 -5.87 -5.70
N SER A 15 10.02 -5.97 -5.75
CA SER A 15 10.72 -6.76 -6.77
C SER A 15 10.46 -8.26 -6.63
N PHE A 16 10.45 -8.78 -5.41
CA PHE A 16 10.14 -10.19 -5.14
C PHE A 16 8.65 -10.49 -5.40
N GLY A 17 7.76 -9.63 -4.92
CA GLY A 17 6.31 -9.79 -5.05
C GLY A 17 5.82 -9.80 -6.48
N LYS A 18 6.36 -8.93 -7.34
CA LYS A 18 6.05 -8.96 -8.78
C LYS A 18 6.41 -10.30 -9.42
N LYS A 19 7.62 -10.82 -9.15
CA LYS A 19 8.07 -12.13 -9.65
C LYS A 19 7.22 -13.28 -9.10
N LEU A 20 6.83 -13.19 -7.82
CA LEU A 20 5.98 -14.20 -7.19
C LEU A 20 4.57 -14.20 -7.78
N ALA A 21 3.98 -13.02 -7.98
CA ALA A 21 2.65 -12.87 -8.56
C ALA A 21 2.61 -13.43 -10.00
N GLU A 22 3.61 -13.10 -10.82
CA GLU A 22 3.78 -13.66 -12.18
C GLU A 22 3.83 -15.19 -12.16
N LYS A 23 4.70 -15.78 -11.31
CA LYS A 23 4.82 -17.24 -11.18
C LYS A 23 3.54 -17.92 -10.71
N LEU A 24 2.72 -17.24 -9.92
CA LEU A 24 1.47 -17.77 -9.39
C LEU A 24 0.25 -17.44 -10.28
N GLY A 25 0.43 -16.70 -11.39
CA GLY A 25 -0.68 -16.22 -12.21
C GLY A 25 -1.63 -15.30 -11.46
N LYS A 26 -1.11 -14.51 -10.51
CA LYS A 26 -1.88 -13.60 -9.65
C LYS A 26 -1.57 -12.14 -9.97
N ALA A 27 -2.50 -11.26 -9.58
CA ALA A 27 -2.24 -9.83 -9.57
C ALA A 27 -1.23 -9.46 -8.48
N PHE A 28 -0.38 -8.48 -8.76
CA PHE A 28 0.45 -7.81 -7.76
C PHE A 28 -0.22 -6.48 -7.38
N ILE A 29 -0.36 -6.25 -6.08
CA ILE A 29 -0.96 -5.04 -5.51
C ILE A 29 0.11 -4.39 -4.62
N ASP A 30 0.36 -3.10 -4.80
CA ASP A 30 1.18 -2.30 -3.90
C ASP A 30 0.28 -1.49 -2.97
N THR A 31 0.41 -1.69 -1.67
CA THR A 31 -0.44 -1.03 -0.66
C THR A 31 -0.22 0.48 -0.64
N ASP A 32 0.98 0.96 -0.99
CA ASP A 32 1.25 2.40 -1.04
C ASP A 32 0.34 3.10 -2.07
N HIS A 33 0.10 2.46 -3.23
CA HIS A 33 -0.81 2.99 -4.25
C HIS A 33 -2.28 2.94 -3.82
N LEU A 34 -2.69 1.88 -3.11
CA LEU A 34 -4.05 1.81 -2.57
C LEU A 34 -4.30 2.93 -1.56
N ILE A 35 -3.33 3.22 -0.68
CA ILE A 35 -3.43 4.33 0.28
C ILE A 35 -3.60 5.67 -0.44
N GLU A 36 -2.81 5.93 -1.50
CA GLU A 36 -2.93 7.15 -2.30
C GLU A 36 -4.32 7.28 -2.93
N GLN A 37 -4.88 6.19 -3.46
CA GLN A 37 -6.20 6.15 -4.08
C GLN A 37 -7.32 6.35 -3.05
N THR A 38 -7.27 5.64 -1.92
CA THR A 38 -8.24 5.77 -0.83
C THR A 38 -8.22 7.17 -0.23
N PHE A 39 -7.02 7.74 0.00
CA PHE A 39 -6.89 9.12 0.47
C PHE A 39 -7.43 10.12 -0.55
N GLN A 40 -7.13 9.93 -1.84
CA GLN A 40 -7.65 10.82 -2.89
C GLN A 40 -9.18 10.79 -2.95
N ALA A 41 -9.81 9.61 -2.82
CA ALA A 41 -11.26 9.47 -2.84
C ALA A 41 -11.94 10.15 -1.63
N THR A 42 -11.32 10.08 -0.45
CA THR A 42 -11.87 10.60 0.81
C THR A 42 -11.57 12.09 1.02
N ALA A 43 -10.33 12.51 0.81
CA ALA A 43 -9.88 13.89 1.04
C ALA A 43 -10.05 14.80 -0.19
N GLN A 44 -10.46 14.26 -1.35
CA GLN A 44 -10.55 14.98 -2.64
C GLN A 44 -9.23 15.70 -3.01
N LYS A 45 -8.11 15.11 -2.60
CA LYS A 45 -6.76 15.68 -2.75
C LYS A 45 -5.80 14.59 -3.19
N LYS A 46 -5.03 14.85 -4.24
CA LYS A 46 -4.00 13.92 -4.72
C LYS A 46 -2.68 14.19 -4.01
N LEU A 47 -2.22 13.21 -3.24
CA LEU A 47 -0.95 13.25 -2.51
C LEU A 47 -0.21 11.92 -2.71
N THR A 48 1.11 11.96 -2.62
CA THR A 48 1.95 10.75 -2.52
C THR A 48 1.82 10.13 -1.13
N VAL A 49 2.10 8.82 -1.00
CA VAL A 49 2.06 8.11 0.31
C VAL A 49 2.92 8.80 1.38
N SER A 50 4.07 9.36 0.99
CA SER A 50 4.95 10.10 1.90
C SER A 50 4.32 11.42 2.36
N GLN A 51 3.65 12.16 1.46
CA GLN A 51 2.93 13.38 1.83
C GLN A 51 1.72 13.08 2.71
N ILE A 52 0.98 12.01 2.42
CA ILE A 52 -0.14 11.54 3.25
C ILE A 52 0.37 11.25 4.66
N TYR A 53 1.46 10.50 4.80
CA TYR A 53 2.06 10.20 6.11
C TYR A 53 2.40 11.47 6.91
N GLN A 54 2.96 12.50 6.25
CA GLN A 54 3.27 13.78 6.90
C GLN A 54 2.01 14.56 7.28
N GLU A 55 0.95 14.46 6.48
CA GLU A 55 -0.30 15.21 6.67
C GLU A 55 -1.18 14.62 7.77
N VAL A 56 -1.37 13.30 7.77
CA VAL A 56 -2.30 12.63 8.71
C VAL A 56 -1.63 12.13 9.98
N GLY A 57 -0.29 12.08 9.99
CA GLY A 57 0.50 11.55 11.08
C GLY A 57 0.46 10.02 11.20
N PRO A 58 1.29 9.44 12.08
CA PRO A 58 1.53 7.99 12.10
C PRO A 58 0.29 7.17 12.49
N VAL A 59 -0.53 7.64 13.45
CA VAL A 59 -1.68 6.89 13.95
C VAL A 59 -2.74 6.73 12.86
N THR A 60 -3.15 7.84 12.24
CA THR A 60 -4.12 7.84 11.13
C THR A 60 -3.58 7.07 9.93
N PHE A 61 -2.28 7.20 9.64
CA PHE A 61 -1.66 6.45 8.56
C PHE A 61 -1.72 4.93 8.80
N ARG A 62 -1.52 4.44 10.03
CA ARG A 62 -1.69 3.02 10.36
C ARG A 62 -3.15 2.55 10.19
N ALA A 63 -4.13 3.41 10.48
CA ALA A 63 -5.53 3.09 10.24
C ALA A 63 -5.83 2.95 8.73
N LEU A 64 -5.28 3.85 7.90
CA LEU A 64 -5.39 3.75 6.44
C LEU A 64 -4.72 2.48 5.90
N GLU A 65 -3.53 2.12 6.40
CA GLU A 65 -2.87 0.85 6.05
C GLU A 65 -3.75 -0.36 6.38
N TYR A 66 -4.44 -0.35 7.53
CA TYR A 66 -5.34 -1.42 7.90
C TYR A 66 -6.56 -1.48 6.97
N GLU A 67 -7.17 -0.34 6.66
CA GLU A 67 -8.33 -0.24 5.77
C GLU A 67 -8.05 -0.83 4.38
N VAL A 68 -6.93 -0.47 3.76
CA VAL A 68 -6.59 -0.96 2.41
C VAL A 68 -6.24 -2.45 2.34
N ILE A 69 -5.91 -3.08 3.48
CA ILE A 69 -5.66 -4.53 3.54
C ILE A 69 -6.98 -5.31 3.62
N GLN A 70 -8.07 -4.67 4.10
CA GLN A 70 -9.39 -5.30 4.25
C GLN A 70 -10.30 -5.14 3.02
N SER A 71 -9.95 -4.27 2.07
CA SER A 71 -10.68 -4.06 0.81
C SER A 71 -10.46 -5.18 -0.19
#